data_AF-A0A9P6EUQ3-F1
#
_entry.id   AF-A0A9P6EUQ3-F1
#
_cell.length_a   1.000
_cell.length_b   1.000
_cell.length_c   1.000
_cell.angle_alpha   90.00
_cell.angle_beta   90.00
_cell.angle_gamma   90.00
#
_symmetry.space_group_name_H-M   'P 1'
#
loop_
_entity.id
_entity.type
_entity.pdbx_description
1 polymer ?
#
loop_
_entity_poly.entity_id
_entity_poly.type
_entity_poly.pdbx_seq_one_letter_code
_entity_poly.pdbx_strand_id
1 'polypeptide(L)'
;MGETMEDDVRQILKLQSAVRTHQQWVRQNRTKKYGKDWKAVEWSTTLDILHNKNRPWSMYTSVDDCERRAHRIKKLHGMLPTQVEMKKRYPDAYDDDKCRMCGMETETMEHVWECTVTREKQEEGWSRAIES
;
A
#
# COMPACT_ATOMS: atom_id res chain seq x y z
N MET A 1 13.61 18.96 40.31
CA MET A 1 13.69 19.21 38.86
C MET A 1 12.29 19.59 38.40
N GLY A 2 12.04 20.86 38.16
CA GLY A 2 10.71 21.33 37.76
C GLY A 2 10.49 21.05 36.28
N GLU A 3 9.39 20.37 35.94
CA GLU A 3 8.88 20.34 34.57
C GLU A 3 8.51 21.78 34.19
N THR A 4 9.19 22.32 33.18
CA THR A 4 8.91 23.65 32.67
C THR A 4 7.59 23.65 31.91
N MET A 5 6.77 24.68 32.12
CA MET A 5 5.45 24.88 31.47
C MET A 5 5.50 24.76 29.93
N GLU A 6 6.67 25.01 29.33
CA GLU A 6 6.93 24.87 27.88
C GLU A 6 6.89 23.42 27.39
N ASP A 7 7.30 22.45 28.22
CA ASP A 7 7.28 21.02 27.85
C ASP A 7 5.85 20.51 27.72
N ASP A 8 4.93 20.99 28.56
CA ASP A 8 3.50 20.66 28.51
C ASP A 8 2.83 21.21 27.23
N VAL A 9 3.08 22.49 26.89
CA VAL A 9 2.57 23.10 25.65
C VAL A 9 3.04 22.35 24.41
N ARG A 10 4.33 21.95 24.36
CA ARG A 10 4.87 21.18 23.24
C ARG A 10 4.22 19.79 23.13
N GLN A 11 3.96 19.13 24.25
CA GLN A 11 3.26 17.85 24.26
C GLN A 11 1.83 18.00 23.73
N ILE A 12 1.11 19.03 24.17
CA ILE A 12 -0.26 19.33 23.69
C ILE A 12 -0.25 19.54 22.17
N LEU A 13 0.68 20.34 21.64
CA LEU A 13 0.79 20.57 20.19
C LEU A 13 1.09 19.29 19.40
N LYS A 14 1.96 18.42 19.91
CA LYS A 14 2.25 17.12 19.30
C LYS A 14 0.99 16.25 19.25
N LEU A 15 0.24 16.18 20.34
CA LEU A 15 -1.01 15.42 20.41
C LEU A 15 -2.05 15.97 19.44
N GLN A 16 -2.23 17.29 19.39
CA GLN A 16 -3.15 17.93 18.46
C GLN A 16 -2.78 17.62 17.00
N SER A 17 -1.49 17.69 16.66
CA SER A 17 -1.01 17.34 15.32
C SER A 17 -1.29 15.87 15.00
N ALA A 18 -0.99 14.96 15.92
CA ALA A 18 -1.23 13.52 15.73
C ALA A 18 -2.71 13.23 15.49
N VAL A 19 -3.61 13.84 16.27
CA VAL A 19 -5.06 13.69 16.11
C VAL A 19 -5.52 14.22 14.76
N ARG A 20 -5.07 15.41 14.34
CA ARG A 20 -5.42 15.99 13.04
C ARG A 20 -4.98 15.10 11.88
N THR A 21 -3.74 14.63 11.90
CA THR A 21 -3.21 13.73 10.88
C THR A 21 -3.99 12.42 10.83
N HIS A 22 -4.30 11.82 11.99
CA HIS A 22 -5.10 10.61 12.05
C HIS A 22 -6.50 10.81 11.47
N GLN A 23 -7.20 11.88 11.86
CA GLN A 23 -8.53 12.20 11.32
C GLN A 23 -8.50 12.42 9.81
N GLN A 24 -7.49 13.12 9.29
CA GLN A 24 -7.33 13.33 7.86
C GLN A 24 -7.13 12.00 7.14
N TRP A 25 -6.31 11.10 7.69
CA TRP A 25 -6.05 9.78 7.12
C TRP A 25 -7.29 8.88 7.11
N VAL A 26 -8.04 8.80 8.23
CA VAL A 26 -9.28 8.00 8.33
C VAL A 26 -10.34 8.48 7.32
N ARG A 27 -10.40 9.78 7.04
CA ARG A 27 -11.39 10.37 6.13
C ARG A 27 -11.16 10.04 4.66
N GLN A 28 -9.98 9.58 4.27
CA GLN A 28 -9.65 9.27 2.88
C GLN A 28 -10.50 8.11 2.35
N ASN A 29 -10.98 8.22 1.10
CA ASN A 29 -11.84 7.20 0.49
C ASN A 29 -11.19 5.81 0.47
N ARG A 30 -9.86 5.74 0.26
CA ARG A 30 -9.10 4.48 0.32
C ARG A 30 -9.15 3.82 1.70
N THR A 31 -8.96 4.59 2.76
CA THR A 31 -8.97 4.09 4.14
C THR A 31 -10.37 3.58 4.50
N LYS A 32 -11.42 4.27 4.04
CA LYS A 32 -12.81 3.80 4.21
C LYS A 32 -13.13 2.54 3.42
N LYS A 33 -12.52 2.35 2.25
CA LYS A 33 -12.73 1.18 1.38
C LYS A 33 -12.03 -0.06 1.95
N TYR A 34 -10.74 0.05 2.28
CA TYR A 34 -9.91 -1.09 2.67
C TYR A 34 -9.77 -1.30 4.19
N GLY A 35 -10.15 -0.32 5.02
CA GLY A 35 -9.91 -0.36 6.47
C GLY A 35 -11.00 -1.03 7.32
N LYS A 36 -12.16 -1.40 6.74
CA LYS A 36 -13.29 -1.94 7.50
C LYS A 36 -13.01 -3.32 8.11
N ASP A 37 -12.34 -4.18 7.35
CA ASP A 37 -12.17 -5.61 7.70
C ASP A 37 -10.70 -5.96 8.00
N TRP A 38 -9.93 -5.03 8.58
CA TRP A 38 -8.50 -5.26 8.88
C TRP A 38 -8.27 -6.45 9.82
N LYS A 39 -9.25 -6.81 10.65
CA LYS A 39 -9.17 -7.97 11.56
C LYS A 39 -9.30 -9.31 10.84
N ALA A 40 -9.94 -9.33 9.67
CA ALA A 40 -10.10 -10.54 8.87
C ALA A 40 -8.83 -10.86 8.06
N VAL A 41 -7.87 -9.93 8.00
CA VAL A 41 -6.61 -10.12 7.29
C VAL A 41 -5.68 -11.00 8.13
N GLU A 42 -5.19 -12.08 7.53
CA GLU A 42 -4.08 -12.84 8.08
C GLU A 42 -2.81 -12.00 7.89
N TRP A 43 -2.32 -11.40 8.98
CA TRP A 43 -1.24 -10.43 8.91
C TRP A 43 0.14 -11.06 8.82
N SER A 44 0.34 -12.30 9.27
CA SER A 44 1.68 -12.90 9.28
C SER A 44 2.16 -13.23 7.86
N THR A 45 1.38 -13.97 7.09
CA THR A 45 1.56 -14.27 5.68
C THR A 45 1.52 -12.98 4.85
N THR A 46 0.61 -12.04 5.16
CA THR A 46 0.58 -10.74 4.45
C THR A 46 1.92 -10.01 4.61
N LEU A 47 2.45 -9.92 5.83
CA LEU A 47 3.75 -9.28 6.07
C LEU A 47 4.90 -10.03 5.40
N ASP A 48 4.89 -11.37 5.41
CA ASP A 48 5.91 -12.16 4.72
C ASP A 48 5.88 -11.94 3.19
N ILE A 49 4.69 -11.83 2.60
CA ILE A 49 4.52 -11.45 1.19
C ILE A 49 5.01 -10.01 0.96
N LEU A 50 4.61 -9.04 1.78
CA LEU A 50 5.05 -7.65 1.62
C LEU A 50 6.57 -7.52 1.67
N HIS A 51 7.19 -8.26 2.60
CA HIS A 51 8.62 -8.21 2.88
C HIS A 51 9.46 -9.21 2.07
N ASN A 52 8.86 -10.04 1.22
CA ASN A 52 9.60 -11.08 0.47
C ASN A 52 10.42 -12.01 1.38
N LYS A 53 9.91 -12.33 2.58
CA LYS A 53 10.65 -13.02 3.67
C LYS A 53 11.88 -12.28 4.21
N ASN A 54 12.18 -11.06 3.71
CA ASN A 54 13.17 -10.15 4.28
C ASN A 54 12.61 -9.48 5.55
N ARG A 55 12.62 -10.23 6.65
CA ARG A 55 12.03 -9.82 7.93
C ARG A 55 12.58 -8.46 8.39
N PRO A 56 11.81 -7.66 9.13
CA PRO A 56 12.24 -6.34 9.59
C PRO A 56 13.56 -6.31 10.38
N TRP A 57 13.91 -7.42 11.03
CA TRP A 57 15.14 -7.60 11.82
C TRP A 57 16.38 -7.94 10.96
N SER A 58 16.16 -8.21 9.68
CA SER A 58 17.25 -8.45 8.72
C SER A 58 18.02 -7.15 8.48
N MET A 59 19.35 -7.24 8.47
CA MET A 59 20.21 -6.13 8.06
C MET A 59 20.38 -6.03 6.54
N TYR A 60 19.67 -6.88 5.77
CA TYR A 60 19.73 -6.87 4.32
C TYR A 60 18.76 -5.85 3.71
N THR A 61 19.28 -4.95 2.87
CA THR A 61 18.49 -4.01 2.09
C THR A 61 19.08 -3.89 0.67
N SER A 62 18.20 -3.83 -0.32
CA SER A 62 18.56 -3.54 -1.72
C SER A 62 17.52 -2.62 -2.33
N VAL A 63 17.91 -1.86 -3.37
CA VAL A 63 17.00 -0.97 -4.09
C VAL A 63 15.82 -1.77 -4.66
N ASP A 64 16.08 -2.92 -5.27
CA ASP A 64 15.05 -3.81 -5.81
C ASP A 64 14.07 -4.32 -4.72
N ASP A 65 14.56 -4.70 -3.54
CA ASP A 65 13.68 -5.13 -2.43
C ASP A 65 12.80 -3.97 -1.93
N CYS A 66 13.38 -2.77 -1.82
CA CYS A 66 12.66 -1.56 -1.43
C CYS A 66 11.58 -1.18 -2.45
N GLU A 67 11.89 -1.23 -3.75
CA GLU A 67 10.94 -0.92 -4.83
C GLU A 67 9.79 -1.94 -4.87
N ARG A 68 10.10 -3.24 -4.78
CA ARG A 68 9.09 -4.31 -4.74
C ARG A 68 8.20 -4.18 -3.51
N ARG A 69 8.77 -3.93 -2.33
CA ARG A 69 8.01 -3.72 -1.09
C ARG A 69 7.11 -2.49 -1.21
N ALA A 70 7.63 -1.37 -1.71
CA ALA A 70 6.85 -0.17 -1.93
C ALA A 70 5.69 -0.41 -2.92
N HIS A 71 5.94 -1.15 -4.00
CA HIS A 71 4.90 -1.55 -4.95
C HIS A 71 3.81 -2.39 -4.27
N ARG A 72 4.18 -3.43 -3.52
CA ARG A 72 3.23 -4.32 -2.80
C ARG A 72 2.38 -3.55 -1.78
N ILE A 73 3.01 -2.65 -1.00
CA ILE A 73 2.30 -1.79 -0.04
C ILE A 73 1.32 -0.85 -0.76
N LYS A 74 1.75 -0.21 -1.86
CA LYS A 74 0.88 0.64 -2.67
C LYS A 74 -0.29 -0.17 -3.24
N LYS A 75 -0.05 -1.40 -3.70
CA LYS A 75 -1.09 -2.29 -4.20
C LYS A 75 -2.11 -2.63 -3.12
N LEU A 76 -1.67 -3.07 -1.94
CA LEU A 76 -2.51 -3.41 -0.79
C LEU A 76 -3.43 -2.25 -0.38
N HIS A 77 -2.92 -1.02 -0.37
CA HIS A 77 -3.69 0.16 0.03
C HIS A 77 -4.47 0.85 -1.10
N GLY A 78 -4.47 0.29 -2.31
CA GLY A 78 -5.12 0.90 -3.46
C GLY A 78 -4.50 2.24 -3.89
N MET A 79 -3.18 2.38 -3.75
CA MET A 79 -2.40 3.59 -4.07
C MET A 79 -1.58 3.48 -5.35
N LEU A 80 -1.66 2.35 -6.07
CA LEU A 80 -1.00 2.25 -7.37
C LEU A 80 -1.62 3.24 -8.37
N PRO A 81 -0.79 3.91 -9.20
CA PRO A 81 -1.26 4.77 -10.27
C PRO A 81 -1.74 3.91 -11.44
N THR A 82 -2.98 3.43 -11.37
CA THR A 82 -3.57 2.62 -12.45
C THR A 82 -3.73 3.46 -13.72
N GLN A 83 -3.75 2.83 -14.90
CA GLN A 83 -3.90 3.59 -16.14
C GLN A 83 -5.17 4.44 -16.19
N VAL A 84 -6.30 3.98 -15.62
CA VAL A 84 -7.53 4.81 -15.49
C VAL A 84 -7.25 6.12 -14.76
N GLU A 85 -6.57 6.02 -13.62
CA GLU A 85 -6.24 7.19 -12.79
C GLU A 85 -5.19 8.08 -13.46
N MET A 86 -4.24 7.48 -14.19
CA MET A 86 -3.22 8.23 -14.93
C MET A 86 -3.81 8.98 -16.11
N LYS A 87 -4.66 8.34 -16.92
CA LYS A 87 -5.38 8.97 -18.03
C LYS A 87 -6.29 10.10 -17.55
N LYS A 88 -6.95 9.92 -16.40
CA LYS A 88 -7.76 10.99 -15.78
C LYS A 88 -6.92 12.20 -15.35
N ARG A 89 -5.70 11.99 -14.86
CA ARG A 89 -4.81 13.08 -14.41
C ARG A 89 -4.05 13.75 -15.56
N TYR A 90 -3.66 12.98 -16.56
CA TYR A 90 -2.80 13.40 -17.66
C TYR A 90 -3.32 12.84 -18.99
N PRO A 91 -4.47 13.34 -19.48
CA PRO A 91 -5.12 12.80 -20.68
C PRO A 91 -4.24 12.91 -21.94
N ASP A 92 -3.40 13.95 -22.03
CA ASP A 92 -2.53 14.17 -23.20
C ASP A 92 -1.30 13.24 -23.21
N ALA A 93 -0.94 12.65 -22.08
CA ALA A 93 0.22 11.76 -21.95
C ALA A 93 -0.15 10.27 -21.96
N TYR A 94 -1.45 9.94 -21.84
CA TYR A 94 -1.96 8.59 -21.73
C TYR A 94 -3.11 8.36 -22.73
N ASP A 95 -2.77 7.79 -23.88
CA ASP A 95 -3.70 7.55 -24.99
C ASP A 95 -4.87 6.63 -24.61
N ASP A 96 -4.60 5.59 -23.82
CA ASP A 96 -5.56 4.62 -23.34
C ASP A 96 -5.41 4.32 -21.84
N ASP A 97 -6.41 3.62 -21.31
CA ASP A 97 -6.46 3.17 -19.92
C ASP A 97 -6.25 1.65 -19.79
N LYS A 98 -5.66 1.01 -20.80
CA LYS A 98 -5.51 -0.46 -20.84
C LYS A 98 -4.39 -0.93 -19.94
N CYS A 99 -4.57 -2.09 -19.30
CA CYS A 99 -3.56 -2.67 -18.45
C CYS A 99 -2.23 -2.89 -19.19
N ARG A 100 -1.13 -2.42 -18.59
CA ARG A 100 0.21 -2.57 -19.18
C ARG A 100 0.70 -4.02 -19.20
N MET A 101 0.06 -4.89 -18.44
CA MET A 101 0.41 -6.31 -18.34
C MET A 101 -0.35 -7.16 -19.36
N CYS A 102 -1.68 -7.01 -19.47
CA CYS A 102 -2.49 -7.82 -20.39
C CYS A 102 -2.81 -7.12 -21.72
N GLY A 103 -2.83 -5.79 -21.77
CA GLY A 103 -3.16 -4.99 -22.95
C GLY A 103 -4.61 -5.11 -23.44
N MET A 104 -5.47 -5.86 -22.75
CA MET A 104 -6.83 -6.18 -23.19
C MET A 104 -7.89 -5.38 -22.42
N GLU A 105 -7.83 -5.41 -21.09
CA GLU A 105 -8.82 -4.78 -20.22
C GLU A 105 -8.32 -3.45 -19.65
N THR A 106 -9.26 -2.60 -19.23
CA THR A 106 -8.97 -1.34 -18.54
C THR A 106 -8.30 -1.60 -17.18
N GLU A 107 -7.20 -0.90 -16.91
CA GLU A 107 -6.45 -1.02 -15.65
C GLU A 107 -7.15 -0.26 -14.52
N THR A 108 -8.02 -0.96 -13.82
CA THR A 108 -8.56 -0.53 -12.53
C THR A 108 -7.74 -1.10 -11.38
N MET A 109 -8.01 -0.66 -10.14
CA MET A 109 -7.33 -1.24 -8.98
C MET A 109 -7.71 -2.72 -8.82
N GLU A 110 -8.96 -3.06 -9.11
CA GLU A 110 -9.50 -4.42 -9.11
C GLU A 110 -8.79 -5.29 -10.15
N HIS A 111 -8.65 -4.79 -11.39
CA HIS A 111 -7.95 -5.50 -12.44
C HIS A 111 -6.47 -5.76 -12.08
N VAL A 112 -5.80 -4.89 -11.33
CA VAL A 112 -4.41 -5.15 -10.88
C VAL A 112 -4.31 -6.40 -9.99
N TRP A 113 -5.38 -6.80 -9.30
CA TRP A 113 -5.44 -8.06 -8.56
C TRP A 113 -5.85 -9.24 -9.43
N GLU A 114 -6.77 -9.02 -10.37
CA GLU A 114 -7.42 -10.08 -11.15
C GLU A 114 -6.76 -10.32 -12.52
N CYS A 115 -5.82 -9.48 -12.93
CA CYS A 115 -5.18 -9.51 -14.24
C CYS A 115 -4.60 -10.90 -14.53
N THR A 116 -5.15 -11.58 -15.53
CA THR A 116 -4.84 -12.96 -15.92
C THR A 116 -3.34 -13.23 -16.09
N VAL A 117 -2.62 -12.29 -16.73
CA VAL A 117 -1.16 -12.39 -16.97
C VAL A 117 -0.34 -12.34 -15.67
N THR A 118 -0.83 -11.64 -14.65
CA THR A 118 -0.10 -11.50 -13.38
C THR A 118 -0.62 -12.41 -12.29
N ARG A 119 -1.83 -12.95 -12.44
CA ARG A 119 -2.52 -13.73 -11.42
C ARG A 119 -1.75 -15.00 -11.06
N GLU A 120 -1.29 -15.75 -12.06
CA GLU A 120 -0.50 -16.97 -11.84
C GLU A 120 0.76 -16.69 -11.01
N LYS A 121 1.52 -15.65 -11.37
CA LYS A 121 2.72 -15.24 -10.60
C LYS A 121 2.39 -14.77 -9.18
N GLN A 122 1.21 -14.17 -8.97
CA GLN A 122 0.74 -13.77 -7.65
C GLN A 122 0.40 -15.01 -6.82
N GLU A 123 -0.35 -15.95 -7.39
CA GLU A 123 -0.72 -17.22 -6.76
C GLU A 123 0.51 -18.04 -6.37
N GLU A 124 1.51 -18.18 -7.25
CA GLU A 124 2.80 -18.79 -6.91
C GLU A 124 3.52 -18.10 -5.74
N GLY A 125 3.42 -16.77 -5.68
CA GLY A 125 3.95 -15.98 -4.56
C GLY A 125 3.22 -16.26 -3.26
N TRP A 126 1.89 -16.40 -3.31
CA TRP A 126 1.04 -16.68 -2.16
C TRP A 126 1.21 -18.11 -1.66
N SER A 127 1.20 -19.12 -2.54
CA SER A 127 1.42 -20.52 -2.18
C SER A 127 2.75 -20.70 -1.45
N ARG A 128 3.84 -20.11 -1.97
CA ARG A 128 5.16 -20.14 -1.31
C ARG A 128 5.21 -19.42 0.04
N ALA A 129 4.30 -18.48 0.29
CA ALA A 129 4.23 -17.78 1.56
C ALA A 129 3.37 -18.53 2.58
N ILE A 130 2.35 -19.27 2.15
CA ILE A 130 1.50 -20.10 3.01
C ILE A 130 2.24 -21.36 3.47
N GLU A 131 3.07 -21.95 2.60
CA GLU A 131 3.79 -23.19 2.88
C GLU A 131 5.03 -23.03 3.80
N SER A 132 5.41 -21.82 4.21
CA SER A 132 6.57 -21.59 5.11
C SER A 132 6.17 -21.07 6.48
#